data_AF-A0A557NX69-F1
#
_entry.id   AF-A0A557NX69-F1
#
_cell.length_a   1.000
_cell.length_b   1.000
_cell.length_c   1.000
_cell.angle_alpha   90.00
_cell.angle_beta   90.00
_cell.angle_gamma   90.00
#
_symmetry.space_group_name_H-M   'P 1'
#
loop_
_entity.id
_entity.type
_entity.pdbx_description
1 polymer ?
#
loop_
_entity_poly.entity_id
_entity_poly.type
_entity_poly.pdbx_seq_one_letter_code
_entity_poly.pdbx_strand_id
1 'polypeptide(L)'
;MKRIDYPSHLKKLNIIFTSLFIMILVGCSSAISESKTQNYTNSHALTGQASWYGKKFHGKLTASGERYNMNAYTSAHKTLPFGTIVRVTNTANNKFVDVKINDRGPYVKGRVIDLSYQAFTQIGNVKKGTIPVQIEIVDDSNTFRYKH
;
A
#
# COMPACT_ATOMS: atom_id res chain seq x y z
N MET A 1 31.15 -56.05 -52.42
CA MET A 1 31.35 -55.57 -51.03
C MET A 1 29.97 -55.51 -50.36
N LYS A 2 29.65 -56.45 -49.46
CA LYS A 2 28.31 -56.58 -48.85
C LYS A 2 28.07 -55.47 -47.81
N ARG A 3 26.95 -54.75 -47.92
CA ARG A 3 26.46 -53.84 -46.87
C ARG A 3 26.01 -54.67 -45.67
N ILE A 4 26.48 -54.32 -44.48
CA ILE A 4 26.02 -54.90 -43.23
C ILE A 4 24.89 -54.00 -42.72
N ASP A 5 23.65 -54.48 -42.83
CA ASP A 5 22.47 -53.80 -42.31
C ASP A 5 22.29 -54.12 -40.82
N TYR A 6 22.26 -53.09 -39.98
CA TYR A 6 21.98 -53.21 -38.55
C TYR A 6 20.45 -53.19 -38.27
N PRO A 7 19.94 -54.04 -37.36
CA PRO A 7 18.51 -54.19 -37.11
C PRO A 7 17.88 -52.97 -36.41
N SER A 8 16.68 -52.60 -36.84
CA SER A 8 15.92 -51.38 -36.50
C SER A 8 15.36 -51.31 -35.06
N HIS A 9 15.65 -52.28 -34.20
CA HIS A 9 15.09 -52.32 -32.84
C HIS A 9 15.94 -51.57 -31.79
N LEU A 10 17.17 -51.17 -32.12
CA LEU A 10 18.09 -50.49 -31.18
C LEU A 10 17.97 -48.95 -31.17
N LYS A 11 16.97 -48.36 -31.84
CA LYS A 11 16.71 -46.89 -31.84
C LYS A 11 15.56 -46.45 -30.94
N LYS A 12 14.95 -47.35 -30.17
CA LYS A 12 13.77 -47.05 -29.33
C LYS A 12 14.05 -46.99 -27.82
N LEU A 13 15.30 -46.80 -27.41
CA LEU A 13 15.65 -46.78 -25.97
C LEU A 13 16.08 -45.40 -25.42
N ASN A 14 16.23 -44.36 -26.26
CA ASN A 14 16.69 -43.03 -25.83
C ASN A 14 15.67 -41.88 -26.01
N ILE A 15 14.38 -42.17 -26.23
CA ILE A 15 13.33 -41.13 -26.45
C ILE A 15 12.20 -41.20 -25.40
N ILE A 16 12.34 -42.01 -24.34
CA ILE A 16 11.36 -42.03 -23.23
C ILE A 16 11.90 -41.36 -21.96
N PHE A 17 13.22 -41.13 -21.86
CA PHE A 17 13.83 -40.52 -20.67
C PHE A 17 13.97 -38.99 -20.70
N THR A 18 13.67 -38.32 -21.82
CA THR A 18 13.76 -36.85 -21.92
C THR A 18 12.43 -36.12 -21.78
N SER A 19 11.31 -36.84 -21.62
CA SER A 19 9.97 -36.23 -21.53
C SER A 19 9.42 -36.09 -20.09
N LEU A 20 10.07 -36.67 -19.07
CA LEU A 20 9.56 -36.68 -17.69
C LEU A 20 10.32 -35.74 -16.72
N PHE A 21 11.20 -34.87 -17.21
CA PHE A 21 12.01 -33.99 -16.34
C PHE A 21 11.82 -32.48 -16.59
N ILE A 22 10.82 -32.09 -17.38
CA ILE A 22 10.45 -30.67 -17.62
C ILE A 22 8.98 -30.42 -17.24
N MET A 23 8.53 -31.00 -16.12
CA MET A 23 7.20 -30.73 -15.54
C MET A 23 7.25 -30.39 -14.04
N ILE A 24 8.45 -30.22 -13.46
CA ILE A 24 8.63 -29.89 -12.04
C ILE A 24 8.97 -28.39 -11.82
N LEU A 25 9.07 -27.58 -12.88
CA LEU A 25 9.49 -26.17 -12.79
C LEU A 25 8.35 -25.13 -12.92
N VAL A 26 7.08 -25.53 -12.81
CA VAL A 26 5.94 -24.59 -12.81
C VAL A 26 5.09 -24.80 -11.56
N GLY A 27 5.71 -24.59 -10.40
CA GLY A 27 5.10 -24.82 -9.10
C GLY A 27 5.56 -23.83 -8.03
N CYS A 28 5.71 -22.56 -8.38
CA CYS A 28 5.84 -21.49 -7.39
C CYS A 28 4.75 -20.45 -7.64
N SER A 29 3.49 -20.84 -7.42
CA SER A 29 2.45 -19.84 -7.20
C SER A 29 2.64 -19.30 -5.79
N SER A 30 3.32 -18.16 -5.67
CA SER A 30 3.26 -17.33 -4.48
C SER A 30 1.84 -16.78 -4.33
N ALA A 31 0.89 -17.62 -3.94
CA ALA A 31 -0.46 -17.24 -3.56
C ALA A 31 -0.45 -16.80 -2.09
N ILE A 32 0.25 -15.71 -1.78
CA ILE A 32 0.19 -15.09 -0.45
C ILE A 32 0.15 -13.57 -0.67
N SER A 33 -0.88 -12.94 -0.12
CA SER A 33 -1.12 -11.48 -0.03
C SER A 33 -2.11 -10.83 -1.02
N GLU A 34 -3.27 -11.45 -1.26
CA GLU A 34 -4.39 -10.75 -1.94
C GLU A 34 -5.69 -10.71 -1.11
N SER A 35 -5.83 -11.61 -0.12
CA SER A 35 -7.06 -11.70 0.71
C SER A 35 -7.19 -10.61 1.77
N LYS A 36 -6.08 -10.01 2.23
CA LYS A 36 -6.12 -9.00 3.31
C LYS A 36 -6.63 -7.65 2.80
N THR A 37 -6.21 -7.22 1.62
CA THR A 37 -6.54 -5.91 1.02
C THR A 37 -8.04 -5.77 0.69
N GLN A 38 -8.69 -6.85 0.26
CA GLN A 38 -10.12 -6.84 -0.10
C GLN A 38 -11.07 -6.76 1.11
N ASN A 39 -10.60 -7.06 2.32
CA ASN A 39 -11.43 -6.96 3.53
C ASN A 39 -11.51 -5.53 4.10
N TYR A 40 -10.51 -4.67 3.83
CA TYR A 40 -10.52 -3.26 4.27
C TYR A 40 -11.40 -2.37 3.40
N THR A 41 -11.59 -2.69 2.11
CA THR A 41 -12.43 -1.89 1.20
C THR A 41 -13.91 -1.90 1.59
N ASN A 42 -14.37 -2.90 2.36
CA ASN A 42 -15.77 -3.05 2.75
C ASN A 42 -16.09 -2.64 4.19
N SER A 43 -15.10 -2.27 5.01
CA SER A 43 -15.32 -1.96 6.43
C SER A 43 -14.75 -0.59 6.81
N HIS A 44 -15.65 0.40 6.87
CA HIS A 44 -15.49 1.71 7.53
C HIS A 44 -14.76 2.81 6.75
N ALA A 45 -15.33 3.23 5.61
CA ALA A 45 -15.05 4.55 5.07
C ALA A 45 -15.43 5.64 6.08
N LEU A 46 -14.45 6.42 6.55
CA LEU A 46 -14.68 7.52 7.49
C LEU A 46 -14.76 8.84 6.73
N THR A 47 -15.83 9.61 6.93
CA THR A 47 -16.04 10.90 6.26
C THR A 47 -15.87 12.07 7.22
N GLY A 48 -15.42 13.22 6.70
CA GLY A 48 -15.29 14.45 7.47
C GLY A 48 -14.48 15.52 6.75
N GLN A 49 -13.88 16.44 7.49
CA GLN A 49 -12.99 17.45 6.94
C GLN A 49 -11.53 17.04 7.08
N ALA A 50 -10.74 17.27 6.03
CA ALA A 50 -9.29 17.29 6.09
C ALA A 50 -8.76 18.71 6.20
N SER A 51 -7.64 18.88 6.87
CA SER A 51 -6.81 20.09 6.75
C SER A 51 -5.34 19.71 6.55
N TRP A 52 -4.41 20.64 6.76
CA TRP A 52 -2.97 20.38 6.68
C TRP A 52 -2.19 21.15 7.75
N TYR A 53 -1.06 20.60 8.21
CA TYR A 53 -0.21 21.30 9.20
C TYR A 53 0.76 22.27 8.52
N GLY A 54 0.88 23.46 9.12
CA GLY A 54 1.75 24.54 8.64
C GLY A 54 3.25 24.23 8.66
N LYS A 55 4.01 24.96 7.82
CA LYS A 55 5.48 24.87 7.71
C LYS A 55 6.22 24.95 9.06
N LYS A 56 5.66 25.65 10.06
CA LYS A 56 6.22 25.82 11.41
C LYS A 56 6.44 24.51 12.18
N PHE A 57 5.80 23.43 11.76
CA PHE A 57 5.99 22.11 12.38
C PHE A 57 7.15 21.34 11.77
N HIS A 58 7.67 21.75 10.60
CA HIS A 58 8.69 20.99 9.87
C HIS A 58 9.92 20.72 10.74
N GLY A 59 10.38 19.48 10.74
CA GLY A 59 11.52 19.01 11.53
C GLY A 59 11.22 18.70 13.00
N LYS A 60 10.05 19.05 13.53
CA LYS A 60 9.62 18.68 14.89
C LYS A 60 9.20 17.21 14.95
N LEU A 61 9.27 16.62 16.14
CA LEU A 61 8.82 15.25 16.36
C LEU A 61 7.29 15.18 16.27
N THR A 62 6.80 14.13 15.61
CA THR A 62 5.40 13.69 15.65
C THR A 62 5.17 12.75 16.83
N ALA A 63 3.92 12.42 17.10
CA ALA A 63 3.56 11.45 18.13
C ALA A 63 4.09 10.02 17.87
N SER A 64 4.46 9.67 16.64
CA SER A 64 5.15 8.40 16.35
C SER A 64 6.65 8.45 16.61
N GLY A 65 7.21 9.61 17.00
CA GLY A 65 8.65 9.83 17.15
C GLY A 65 9.39 10.16 15.84
N GLU A 66 8.71 10.15 14.70
CA GLU A 66 9.31 10.58 13.42
C GLU A 66 9.43 12.11 13.37
N ARG A 67 10.39 12.66 12.60
CA ARG A 67 10.38 14.10 12.32
C ARG A 67 9.38 14.41 11.23
N TYR A 68 8.50 15.37 11.48
CA TYR A 68 7.54 15.83 10.49
C TYR A 68 8.25 16.42 9.26
N ASN A 69 8.06 15.79 8.12
CA ASN A 69 8.49 16.28 6.83
C ASN A 69 7.27 16.79 6.05
N MET A 70 7.21 18.10 5.81
CA MET A 70 6.09 18.71 5.08
C MET A 70 5.98 18.23 3.62
N ASN A 71 7.08 17.69 3.07
CA ASN A 71 7.17 17.17 1.71
C ASN A 71 6.89 15.66 1.62
N ALA A 72 6.70 14.97 2.75
CA ALA A 72 6.38 13.54 2.77
C ALA A 72 4.87 13.30 2.66
N TYR A 73 4.46 12.07 2.34
CA TYR A 73 3.05 11.65 2.31
C TYR A 73 2.62 11.06 3.67
N THR A 74 2.45 11.93 4.66
CA THR A 74 2.06 11.54 6.02
C THR A 74 0.87 12.35 6.53
N SER A 75 0.25 11.86 7.61
CA SER A 75 -0.89 12.50 8.24
C SER A 75 -0.99 12.17 9.74
N ALA A 76 -1.79 12.95 10.47
CA ALA A 76 -2.26 12.56 11.79
C ALA A 76 -3.71 12.11 11.72
N HIS A 77 -3.99 11.13 12.56
CA HIS A 77 -5.32 10.65 12.81
C HIS A 77 -5.46 10.32 14.31
N LYS A 78 -6.69 10.43 14.84
CA LYS A 78 -6.95 10.34 16.29
C LYS A 78 -6.60 8.97 16.86
N THR A 79 -7.03 7.91 16.17
CA THR A 79 -7.05 6.55 16.71
C THR A 79 -6.36 5.51 15.85
N LEU A 80 -6.35 5.66 14.52
CA LEU A 80 -5.62 4.77 13.63
C LEU A 80 -4.18 4.53 14.11
N PRO A 81 -3.72 3.26 14.15
CA PRO A 81 -2.37 2.93 14.53
C PRO A 81 -1.33 3.66 13.67
N PHE A 82 -0.14 3.91 14.24
CA PHE A 82 0.94 4.44 13.43
C PHE A 82 1.40 3.41 12.41
N GLY A 83 1.78 3.89 11.21
CA GLY A 83 2.16 3.03 10.09
C GLY A 83 0.99 2.59 9.22
N THR A 84 -0.27 2.78 9.64
CA THR A 84 -1.42 2.55 8.74
C THR A 84 -1.31 3.47 7.52
N ILE A 85 -1.50 2.90 6.34
CA ILE A 85 -1.63 3.64 5.08
C ILE A 85 -3.12 3.81 4.80
N VAL A 86 -3.53 5.05 4.59
CA VAL A 86 -4.91 5.38 4.23
C VAL A 86 -4.97 6.11 2.91
N ARG A 87 -6.00 5.83 2.13
CA ARG A 87 -6.41 6.63 0.98
C ARG A 87 -7.30 7.75 1.45
N VAL A 88 -6.96 8.97 1.09
CA VAL A 88 -7.74 10.17 1.41
C VAL A 88 -8.28 10.75 0.11
N THR A 89 -9.57 10.63 -0.10
CA THR A 89 -10.27 11.11 -1.30
C THR A 89 -10.97 12.41 -0.98
N ASN A 90 -10.69 13.48 -1.73
CA ASN A 90 -11.46 14.71 -1.68
C ASN A 90 -12.78 14.51 -2.42
N THR A 91 -13.89 14.49 -1.68
CA THR A 91 -15.22 14.18 -2.23
C THR A 91 -15.78 15.30 -3.11
N ALA A 92 -15.17 16.50 -3.10
CA ALA A 92 -15.59 17.60 -3.97
C ALA A 92 -14.99 17.51 -5.39
N ASN A 93 -13.92 16.74 -5.60
CA ASN A 93 -13.25 16.65 -6.90
C ASN A 93 -12.75 15.24 -7.28
N ASN A 94 -13.00 14.24 -6.44
CA ASN A 94 -12.61 12.84 -6.60
C ASN A 94 -11.10 12.57 -6.72
N LYS A 95 -10.23 13.56 -6.42
CA LYS A 95 -8.79 13.34 -6.33
C LYS A 95 -8.46 12.66 -5.01
N PHE A 96 -7.48 11.76 -5.01
CA PHE A 96 -7.05 11.05 -3.82
C PHE A 96 -5.53 11.08 -3.65
N VAL A 97 -5.09 10.82 -2.42
CA VAL A 97 -3.69 10.63 -2.06
C VAL A 97 -3.60 9.57 -0.97
N ASP A 98 -2.62 8.68 -1.08
CA ASP A 98 -2.34 7.68 -0.06
C ASP A 98 -1.28 8.23 0.91
N VAL A 99 -1.54 8.14 2.21
CA VAL A 99 -0.68 8.71 3.26
C VAL A 99 -0.49 7.76 4.43
N LYS A 100 0.68 7.83 5.06
CA LYS A 100 1.00 7.09 6.28
C LYS A 100 0.56 7.86 7.53
N ILE A 101 -0.17 7.22 8.43
CA ILE A 101 -0.46 7.76 9.76
C ILE A 101 0.82 7.75 10.60
N ASN A 102 1.34 8.91 10.97
CA ASN A 102 2.53 9.03 11.82
C ASN A 102 2.41 10.07 12.93
N ASP A 103 1.21 10.61 13.15
CA ASP A 103 1.00 11.62 14.17
C ASP A 103 -0.41 11.52 14.76
N ARG A 104 -0.70 12.32 15.81
CA ARG A 104 -2.00 12.36 16.52
C ARG A 104 -2.73 13.69 16.37
N GLY A 105 -4.05 13.61 16.38
CA GLY A 105 -4.96 14.71 16.03
C GLY A 105 -5.81 14.34 14.80
N PRO A 106 -6.55 15.28 14.20
CA PRO A 106 -6.81 16.63 14.68
C PRO A 106 -7.74 16.65 15.90
N TYR A 107 -7.47 17.54 16.86
CA TYR A 107 -8.33 17.73 18.05
C TYR A 107 -9.40 18.82 17.86
N VAL A 108 -9.79 19.08 16.61
CA VAL A 108 -10.85 20.04 16.27
C VAL A 108 -12.07 19.27 15.77
N LYS A 109 -13.24 19.65 16.27
CA LYS A 109 -14.51 19.01 15.90
C LYS A 109 -14.74 19.07 14.39
N GLY A 110 -15.20 17.97 13.80
CA GLY A 110 -15.48 17.86 12.36
C GLY A 110 -14.27 17.57 11.47
N ARG A 111 -13.03 17.79 11.96
CA ARG A 111 -11.83 17.33 11.26
C ARG A 111 -11.52 15.88 11.62
N VAL A 112 -11.24 15.08 10.60
CA VAL A 112 -10.96 13.65 10.74
C VAL A 112 -9.50 13.31 10.46
N ILE A 113 -8.82 14.11 9.64
CA ILE A 113 -7.43 13.91 9.27
C ILE A 113 -6.78 15.26 9.01
N ASP A 114 -5.52 15.41 9.42
CA ASP A 114 -4.71 16.54 9.02
C ASP A 114 -3.52 15.99 8.21
N LEU A 115 -3.36 16.48 6.99
CA LEU A 115 -2.39 16.01 6.00
C LEU A 115 -1.07 16.79 6.11
N SER A 116 0.02 16.20 5.59
CA SER A 116 1.19 16.98 5.24
C SER A 116 0.86 18.03 4.17
N TYR A 117 1.71 19.05 4.03
CA TYR A 117 1.53 20.08 3.00
C TYR A 117 1.52 19.45 1.60
N GLN A 118 2.50 18.60 1.30
CA GLN A 118 2.59 17.92 0.00
C GLN A 118 1.35 17.06 -0.28
N ALA A 119 0.90 16.25 0.67
CA ALA A 119 -0.29 15.41 0.48
C ALA A 119 -1.54 16.27 0.21
N PHE A 120 -1.75 17.35 0.97
CA PHE A 120 -2.89 18.22 0.77
C PHE A 120 -2.89 18.90 -0.60
N THR A 121 -1.72 19.33 -1.11
CA THR A 121 -1.62 19.97 -2.44
C THR A 121 -2.00 19.06 -3.60
N GLN A 122 -1.91 17.73 -3.43
CA GLN A 122 -2.32 16.78 -4.47
C GLN A 122 -3.83 16.74 -4.67
N ILE A 123 -4.60 16.86 -3.57
CA ILE A 123 -6.05 16.66 -3.58
C ILE A 123 -6.85 17.94 -3.35
N GLY A 124 -6.21 19.03 -2.91
CA GLY A 124 -6.88 20.27 -2.52
C GLY A 124 -6.07 21.54 -2.77
N ASN A 125 -6.75 22.67 -2.69
CA ASN A 125 -6.10 23.99 -2.73
C ASN A 125 -5.79 24.43 -1.30
N VAL A 126 -4.50 24.55 -0.96
CA VAL A 126 -4.00 24.98 0.35
C VAL A 126 -4.68 26.27 0.84
N LYS A 127 -5.03 27.20 -0.06
CA LYS A 127 -5.72 28.45 0.28
C LYS A 127 -7.12 28.26 0.87
N LYS A 128 -7.78 27.12 0.61
CA LYS A 128 -9.09 26.79 1.22
C LYS A 128 -8.98 26.40 2.69
N GLY A 129 -7.79 26.01 3.16
CA GLY A 129 -7.55 25.55 4.53
C GLY A 129 -8.08 24.14 4.82
N THR A 130 -9.33 23.86 4.45
CA THR A 130 -10.00 22.56 4.64
C THR A 130 -10.71 22.07 3.39
N ILE A 131 -10.89 20.75 3.28
CA ILE A 131 -11.63 20.09 2.20
C ILE A 131 -12.45 18.92 2.75
N PRO A 132 -13.62 18.60 2.17
CA PRO A 132 -14.37 17.40 2.53
C PRO A 132 -13.64 16.15 2.01
N VAL A 133 -13.54 15.12 2.85
CA VAL A 133 -12.84 13.87 2.50
C VAL A 133 -13.58 12.62 2.95
N GLN A 134 -13.27 11.53 2.26
CA GLN A 134 -13.49 10.16 2.65
C GLN A 134 -12.13 9.47 2.85
N ILE A 135 -12.01 8.67 3.91
CA ILE A 135 -10.77 7.96 4.28
C ILE A 135 -11.04 6.46 4.23
N GLU A 136 -10.15 5.72 3.58
CA GLU A 136 -10.20 4.26 3.46
C GLU A 136 -8.83 3.69 3.87
N ILE A 137 -8.83 2.59 4.62
CA ILE A 137 -7.59 1.89 4.99
C ILE A 137 -7.11 1.10 3.77
N VAL A 138 -5.87 1.34 3.36
CA VAL A 138 -5.23 0.63 2.23
C VAL A 138 -4.31 -0.47 2.74
N ASP A 139 -3.57 -0.20 3.81
CA ASP A 139 -2.67 -1.16 4.45
C ASP A 139 -2.52 -0.87 5.94
N ASP A 140 -2.63 -1.89 6.78
CA ASP A 140 -2.37 -1.81 8.23
C ASP A 140 -1.35 -2.85 8.71
N SER A 141 -0.73 -3.60 7.79
CA SER A 141 0.16 -4.71 8.11
C SER A 141 1.43 -4.25 8.84
N ASN A 142 1.88 -3.02 8.58
CA ASN A 142 3.07 -2.43 9.16
C ASN A 142 2.89 -1.88 10.58
N THR A 143 1.66 -1.89 11.11
CA THR A 143 1.35 -1.30 12.43
C THR A 143 2.00 -2.04 13.60
N PHE A 144 2.19 -3.36 13.48
CA PHE A 144 2.84 -4.19 14.51
C PHE A 144 4.31 -3.83 14.75
N ARG A 145 4.98 -3.19 13.78
CA ARG A 145 6.41 -2.83 13.88
C ARG A 145 6.68 -1.53 14.64
N TYR A 146 5.66 -0.74 14.96
CA TYR A 146 5.79 0.49 15.76
C TYR A 146 5.77 0.23 17.28
N LYS A 147 6.08 -1.00 17.71
CA LYS A 147 6.11 -1.38 19.13
C LYS A 147 7.47 -1.00 19.75
N HIS A 148 7.59 0.28 20.10
CA HIS A 148 8.62 0.93 20.94
C HIS A 148 10.07 0.84 20.48
#